data_AF-X1HF24-F1
#
_entry.id   AF-X1HF24-F1
#
_cell.length_a   1.000
_cell.length_b   1.000
_cell.length_c   1.000
_cell.angle_alpha   90.00
_cell.angle_beta   90.00
_cell.angle_gamma   90.00
#
_symmetry.space_group_name_H-M   'P 1'
#
loop_
_entity.id
_entity.type
_entity.pdbx_description
1 polymer ?
#
loop_
_entity_poly.entity_id
_entity_poly.type
_entity_poly.pdbx_seq_one_letter_code
_entity_poly.pdbx_strand_id
1 'polypeptide(L)'
;MLYMGFADERSLTYTTLFAQYLNWHLVKCGVDLSSTVRQTDNGSEHIGSWNAKGPSAYTRAIESVKGQIHKTIYPGAHRYQSDVETVHNLVEMEFYEIEEFENRGDFLNKAYSYQLFFNLVPPNTYKENQTPWQITSKKKPTLSIEIAKIPPIFLDDLLLKKLDFSTKVGYDVSSVPSRVQITPYSHHRCSTHNSEHGNVSVMVVEDVYYLTGALC
;
A
#
# COMPACT_ATOMS: atom_id res chain seq x y z
N MET A 1 10.13 -3.03 -5.36
CA MET A 1 10.59 -2.00 -4.40
C MET A 1 9.78 -2.19 -3.13
N LEU A 2 10.41 -2.01 -1.98
CA LEU A 2 9.75 -1.99 -0.67
C LEU A 2 9.40 -0.54 -0.31
N TYR A 3 8.14 -0.32 0.08
CA TYR A 3 7.67 0.91 0.69
C TYR A 3 6.92 0.54 1.97
N MET A 4 7.25 1.19 3.09
CA MET A 4 6.65 0.85 4.38
C MET A 4 5.72 1.94 4.90
N GLY A 5 4.51 1.54 5.25
CA GLY A 5 3.56 2.33 6.04
C GLY A 5 3.32 1.65 7.38
N PHE A 6 3.22 2.44 8.45
CA PHE A 6 3.00 1.93 9.81
C PHE A 6 1.69 2.48 10.37
N ALA A 7 0.89 1.62 11.00
CA ALA A 7 -0.36 2.00 11.64
C ALA A 7 -0.61 1.17 12.90
N ASP A 8 -1.39 1.74 13.82
CA ASP A 8 -1.78 1.08 15.07
C ASP A 8 -2.76 -0.08 14.85
N GLU A 9 -3.49 -0.10 13.73
CA GLU A 9 -4.45 -1.15 13.40
C GLU A 9 -4.58 -1.43 11.89
N ARG A 10 -5.08 -2.63 11.59
CA ARG A 10 -5.46 -3.05 10.24
C ARG A 10 -6.80 -2.44 9.83
N SER A 11 -6.75 -1.41 8.98
CA SER A 11 -7.96 -0.74 8.50
C SER A 11 -7.89 -0.35 7.03
N LEU A 12 -9.06 -0.36 6.39
CA LEU A 12 -9.27 0.17 5.03
C LEU A 12 -8.87 1.65 4.92
N THR A 13 -8.98 2.41 6.02
CA THR A 13 -8.62 3.83 6.06
C THR A 13 -7.11 4.00 5.88
N TYR A 14 -6.31 3.24 6.65
CA TYR A 14 -4.85 3.37 6.61
C TYR A 14 -4.27 2.88 5.29
N THR A 15 -4.72 1.74 4.76
CA THR A 15 -4.30 1.31 3.42
C THR A 15 -4.67 2.33 2.35
N THR A 16 -5.86 2.94 2.44
CA THR A 16 -6.28 4.00 1.51
C THR A 16 -5.36 5.22 1.59
N LEU A 17 -4.97 5.64 2.81
CA LEU A 17 -4.04 6.74 3.01
C LEU A 17 -2.66 6.42 2.44
N PHE A 18 -2.18 5.19 2.63
CA PHE A 18 -0.89 4.77 2.11
C PHE A 18 -0.87 4.72 0.58
N ALA A 19 -1.93 4.19 -0.04
CA ALA A 19 -2.13 4.24 -1.48
C ALA A 19 -2.07 5.66 -2.05
N GLN A 20 -2.73 6.62 -1.38
CA GLN A 20 -2.72 8.04 -1.75
C GLN A 20 -1.32 8.65 -1.63
N TYR A 21 -0.63 8.35 -0.52
CA TYR A 21 0.74 8.77 -0.26
C TYR A 21 1.69 8.29 -1.36
N LEU A 22 1.64 7.01 -1.71
CA LEU A 22 2.50 6.43 -2.75
C LEU A 22 2.18 6.97 -4.14
N ASN A 23 0.89 7.09 -4.51
CA ASN A 23 0.51 7.69 -5.79
C ASN A 23 1.04 9.12 -5.92
N TRP A 24 0.89 9.94 -4.88
CA TRP A 24 1.41 11.30 -4.89
C TRP A 24 2.93 11.36 -5.05
N HIS A 25 3.67 10.55 -4.28
CA HIS A 25 5.13 10.53 -4.34
C HIS A 25 5.66 9.99 -5.68
N LEU A 26 5.09 8.91 -6.20
CA LEU A 26 5.51 8.33 -7.47
C LEU A 26 5.30 9.32 -8.63
N VAL A 27 4.14 9.97 -8.69
CA VAL A 27 3.87 11.01 -9.70
C VAL A 27 4.84 12.19 -9.55
N LYS A 28 5.10 12.63 -8.31
CA LYS A 28 6.07 13.69 -8.03
C LYS A 28 7.50 13.33 -8.46
N CYS A 29 7.86 12.05 -8.40
CA CYS A 29 9.12 11.52 -8.92
C CYS A 29 9.13 11.29 -10.44
N GLY A 30 8.06 11.65 -11.16
CA GLY A 30 7.96 11.55 -12.62
C GLY A 30 7.50 10.19 -13.14
N VAL A 31 6.92 9.33 -12.29
CA VAL A 31 6.34 8.06 -12.71
C VAL A 31 4.99 8.32 -13.37
N ASP A 32 4.84 7.85 -14.62
CA ASP A 32 3.52 7.78 -15.26
C ASP A 32 2.76 6.55 -14.77
N LEU A 33 1.70 6.79 -13.99
CA LEU A 33 0.83 5.75 -13.44
C LEU A 33 -0.38 5.42 -14.34
N SER A 34 -0.61 6.18 -15.43
CA SER A 34 -1.82 6.08 -16.25
C SER A 34 -1.98 4.76 -17.02
N SER A 35 -0.94 3.94 -17.04
CA SER A 35 -0.92 2.62 -17.70
C SER A 35 -0.33 1.55 -16.78
N THR A 36 -0.65 1.64 -15.49
CA THR A 36 -0.12 0.73 -14.46
C THR A 36 -1.22 -0.09 -13.79
N VAL A 37 -0.83 -1.29 -13.33
CA VAL A 37 -1.67 -2.13 -12.47
C VAL A 37 -1.05 -2.16 -11.09
N ARG A 38 -1.83 -1.82 -10.07
CA ARG A 38 -1.48 -2.10 -8.68
C ARG A 38 -2.16 -3.39 -8.25
N GLN A 39 -1.36 -4.31 -7.73
CA GLN A 39 -1.84 -5.62 -7.30
C GLN A 39 -1.67 -5.77 -5.79
N THR A 40 -2.72 -6.21 -5.09
CA THR A 40 -2.69 -6.53 -3.66
C THR A 40 -3.15 -7.97 -3.41
N ASP A 41 -3.00 -8.45 -2.19
CA ASP A 41 -3.70 -9.66 -1.74
C ASP A 41 -5.23 -9.44 -1.64
N ASN A 42 -5.94 -10.44 -1.14
CA ASN A 42 -7.39 -10.39 -0.93
C ASN A 42 -7.79 -9.90 0.49
N GLY A 43 -6.90 -9.17 1.17
CA GLY A 43 -7.15 -8.63 2.50
C GLY A 43 -8.35 -7.68 2.55
N SER A 44 -9.13 -7.74 3.64
CA SER A 44 -10.35 -6.93 3.84
C SER A 44 -10.11 -5.40 3.82
N GLU A 45 -8.89 -4.97 4.13
CA GLU A 45 -8.39 -3.61 4.05
C GLU A 45 -8.17 -3.13 2.61
N HIS A 46 -8.11 -4.04 1.63
CA HIS A 46 -8.02 -3.72 0.20
C HIS A 46 -9.39 -3.84 -0.47
N ILE A 47 -10.15 -4.90 -0.17
CA ILE A 47 -11.44 -5.19 -0.81
C ILE A 47 -12.64 -4.55 -0.10
N GLY A 48 -12.47 -4.12 1.15
CA GLY A 48 -13.55 -3.66 2.01
C GLY A 48 -14.40 -4.82 2.54
N SER A 49 -15.66 -4.52 2.86
CA SER A 49 -16.60 -5.55 3.30
C SER A 49 -16.91 -6.55 2.18
N TRP A 50 -16.99 -7.84 2.51
CA TRP A 50 -17.30 -8.90 1.54
C TRP A 50 -18.63 -8.70 0.80
N ASN A 51 -19.57 -7.94 1.39
CA ASN A 51 -20.87 -7.61 0.82
C ASN A 51 -20.92 -6.25 0.11
N ALA A 52 -19.77 -5.60 -0.10
CA ALA A 52 -19.70 -4.30 -0.74
C ALA A 52 -20.25 -4.38 -2.18
N LYS A 53 -21.12 -3.43 -2.53
CA LYS A 53 -21.76 -3.35 -3.86
C LYS A 53 -20.96 -2.58 -4.90
N GLY A 54 -19.80 -2.03 -4.50
CA GLY A 54 -18.96 -1.19 -5.34
C GLY A 54 -17.52 -1.21 -4.86
N PRO A 55 -16.62 -0.54 -5.59
CA PRO A 55 -15.19 -0.55 -5.29
C PRO A 55 -14.90 0.03 -3.90
N SER A 56 -13.95 -0.59 -3.21
CA SER A 56 -13.48 -0.14 -1.89
C SER A 56 -12.91 1.29 -1.94
N ALA A 57 -12.75 1.93 -0.79
CA ALA A 57 -12.07 3.22 -0.70
C ALA A 57 -10.63 3.13 -1.24
N TYR A 58 -9.96 2.02 -0.96
CA TYR A 58 -8.62 1.71 -1.47
C TYR A 58 -8.59 1.64 -3.00
N THR A 59 -9.48 0.83 -3.60
CA THR A 59 -9.62 0.71 -5.06
C THR A 59 -9.82 2.08 -5.71
N ARG A 60 -10.72 2.89 -5.15
CA ARG A 60 -10.99 4.24 -5.66
C ARG A 60 -9.79 5.18 -5.52
N ALA A 61 -8.97 5.03 -4.50
CA ALA A 61 -7.76 5.84 -4.34
C ALA A 61 -6.71 5.50 -5.41
N ILE A 62 -6.54 4.21 -5.74
CA ILE A 62 -5.69 3.77 -6.85
C ILE A 62 -6.21 4.30 -8.18
N GLU A 63 -7.48 4.05 -8.48
CA GLU A 63 -8.08 4.38 -9.78
C GLU A 63 -8.41 5.88 -9.94
N SER A 64 -8.11 6.69 -8.94
CA SER A 64 -8.15 8.15 -9.05
C SER A 64 -7.18 8.70 -10.09
N VAL A 65 -6.09 7.96 -10.36
CA VAL A 65 -5.21 8.23 -11.51
C VAL A 65 -5.81 7.57 -12.73
N LYS A 66 -6.21 8.37 -13.72
CA LYS A 66 -6.86 7.88 -14.94
C LYS A 66 -6.01 6.81 -15.63
N GLY A 67 -6.56 5.61 -15.75
CA GLY A 67 -5.95 4.46 -16.41
C GLY A 67 -5.08 3.56 -15.52
N GLN A 68 -4.82 3.97 -14.27
CA GLN A 68 -4.33 3.05 -13.25
C GLN A 68 -5.45 2.08 -12.85
N ILE A 69 -5.12 0.80 -12.68
CA ILE A 69 -6.10 -0.25 -12.36
C ILE A 69 -5.69 -0.94 -11.06
N HIS A 70 -6.63 -1.15 -10.14
CA HIS A 70 -6.42 -2.01 -8.98
C HIS A 70 -6.86 -3.45 -9.29
N LYS A 71 -6.04 -4.43 -8.92
CA LYS A 71 -6.37 -5.86 -9.00
C LYS A 71 -5.99 -6.56 -7.70
N THR A 72 -6.75 -7.58 -7.33
CA THR A 72 -6.31 -8.50 -6.28
C THR A 72 -5.67 -9.75 -6.90
N ILE A 73 -4.86 -10.46 -6.12
CA ILE A 73 -4.31 -11.76 -6.52
C ILE A 73 -5.45 -12.72 -6.83
N TYR A 74 -5.44 -13.27 -8.05
CA TYR A 74 -6.41 -14.28 -8.47
C TYR A 74 -6.33 -15.50 -7.54
N PRO A 75 -7.47 -16.10 -7.15
CA PRO A 75 -7.48 -17.33 -6.36
C PRO A 75 -6.62 -18.43 -7.03
N GLY A 76 -5.69 -19.02 -6.27
CA GLY A 76 -4.79 -20.07 -6.75
C GLY A 76 -3.49 -19.59 -7.42
N ALA A 77 -3.21 -18.29 -7.44
CA ALA A 77 -1.99 -17.75 -8.03
C ALA A 77 -0.80 -17.76 -7.03
N HIS A 78 -0.40 -18.96 -6.60
CA HIS A 78 0.59 -19.22 -5.53
C HIS A 78 1.91 -18.45 -5.65
N ARG A 79 2.39 -18.19 -6.87
CA ARG A 79 3.66 -17.48 -7.11
C ARG A 79 3.63 -16.01 -6.71
N TYR A 80 2.51 -15.32 -6.91
CA TYR A 80 2.41 -13.90 -6.53
C TYR A 80 2.30 -13.76 -5.02
N GLN A 81 1.63 -14.71 -4.38
CA GLN A 81 1.49 -14.75 -2.94
C GLN A 81 2.82 -15.11 -2.26
N SER A 82 3.60 -16.05 -2.81
CA SER A 82 4.92 -16.41 -2.26
C SER A 82 5.91 -15.25 -2.28
N ASP A 83 5.91 -14.39 -3.31
CA ASP A 83 6.79 -13.23 -3.37
C ASP A 83 6.46 -12.20 -2.27
N VAL A 84 5.17 -12.00 -1.95
CA VAL A 84 4.72 -11.11 -0.86
C VAL A 84 5.06 -11.71 0.50
N GLU A 85 4.71 -12.99 0.73
CA GLU A 85 5.02 -13.70 1.98
C GLU A 85 6.53 -13.73 2.26
N THR A 86 7.36 -13.86 1.21
CA THR A 86 8.82 -13.81 1.36
C THR A 86 9.29 -12.44 1.86
N VAL A 87 8.73 -11.34 1.32
CA VAL A 87 9.11 -10.00 1.78
C VAL A 87 8.66 -9.76 3.21
N HIS A 88 7.46 -10.18 3.60
CA HIS A 88 6.99 -10.10 4.99
C HIS A 88 7.94 -10.82 5.94
N ASN A 89 8.30 -12.06 5.62
CA ASN A 89 9.22 -12.83 6.45
C ASN A 89 10.61 -12.18 6.55
N LEU A 90 11.11 -11.57 5.46
CA LEU A 90 12.39 -10.85 5.51
C LEU A 90 12.31 -9.64 6.44
N VAL A 91 11.25 -8.84 6.34
CA VAL A 91 11.10 -7.66 7.23
C VAL A 91 10.92 -8.10 8.69
N GLU A 92 10.15 -9.14 8.94
CA GLU A 92 9.99 -9.71 10.30
C GLU A 92 11.34 -10.14 10.88
N MET A 93 12.06 -11.01 10.19
CA MET A 93 13.30 -11.60 10.66
C MET A 93 14.47 -10.60 10.70
N GLU A 94 14.57 -9.69 9.74
CA GLU A 94 15.75 -8.82 9.59
C GLU A 94 15.59 -7.45 10.26
N PHE A 95 14.35 -6.96 10.39
CA PHE A 95 14.08 -5.65 10.99
C PHE A 95 13.46 -5.80 12.37
N TYR A 96 12.33 -6.50 12.52
CA TYR A 96 11.62 -6.55 13.80
C TYR A 96 12.25 -7.46 14.85
N GLU A 97 12.82 -8.59 14.44
CA GLU A 97 13.46 -9.52 15.41
C GLU A 97 14.85 -9.09 15.85
N ILE A 98 15.54 -8.25 15.06
CA ILE A 98 16.93 -7.87 15.29
C ILE A 98 17.04 -6.48 15.93
N GLU A 99 16.22 -5.52 15.48
CA GLU A 99 16.35 -4.13 15.92
C GLU A 99 15.60 -3.87 17.23
N GLU A 100 16.25 -3.20 18.16
CA GLU A 100 15.58 -2.55 19.29
C GLU A 100 15.19 -1.13 18.90
N PHE A 101 14.08 -0.61 19.41
CA PHE A 101 13.60 0.74 19.08
C PHE A 101 13.51 1.62 20.32
N GLU A 102 14.27 2.70 20.35
CA GLU A 102 14.29 3.59 21.51
C GLU A 102 13.05 4.48 21.58
N ASN A 103 12.56 4.92 20.43
CA ASN A 103 11.42 5.80 20.29
C ASN A 103 10.91 5.82 18.84
N ARG A 104 9.79 6.51 18.62
CA ARG A 104 9.14 6.65 17.31
C ARG A 104 10.06 7.21 16.20
N GLY A 105 10.95 8.14 16.55
CA GLY A 105 11.90 8.74 15.61
C GLY A 105 13.02 7.77 15.23
N ASP A 106 13.60 7.07 16.22
CA ASP A 106 14.57 6.01 16.01
C ASP A 106 13.99 4.89 15.13
N PHE A 107 12.77 4.45 15.43
CA PHE A 107 12.02 3.48 14.64
C PHE A 107 11.93 3.87 13.16
N LEU A 108 11.48 5.10 12.84
CA LEU A 108 11.37 5.53 11.45
C LEU A 108 12.72 5.65 10.74
N ASN A 109 13.77 6.09 11.46
CA ASN A 109 15.11 6.19 10.89
C ASN A 109 15.68 4.81 10.54
N LYS A 110 15.49 3.82 11.42
CA LYS A 110 15.89 2.43 11.17
C LYS A 110 15.06 1.80 10.07
N ALA A 111 13.74 2.00 10.09
CA ALA A 111 12.85 1.55 9.01
C ALA A 111 13.28 2.13 7.66
N TYR A 112 13.58 3.43 7.60
CA TYR A 112 14.00 4.04 6.35
C TYR A 112 15.37 3.51 5.89
N SER A 113 16.30 3.30 6.83
CA SER A 113 17.60 2.69 6.54
C SER A 113 17.45 1.27 5.99
N TYR A 114 16.61 0.44 6.61
CA TYR A 114 16.28 -0.90 6.11
C TYR A 114 15.62 -0.85 4.72
N GLN A 115 14.67 0.07 4.50
CA GLN A 115 14.03 0.24 3.20
C GLN A 115 15.03 0.60 2.10
N LEU A 116 15.93 1.55 2.39
CA LEU A 116 16.98 1.97 1.46
C LEU A 116 17.96 0.82 1.20
N PHE A 117 18.35 0.10 2.26
CA PHE A 117 19.17 -1.09 2.16
C PHE A 117 18.51 -2.08 1.21
N PHE A 118 17.28 -2.53 1.49
CA PHE A 118 16.52 -3.47 0.66
C PHE A 118 16.42 -3.02 -0.81
N ASN A 119 16.12 -1.74 -1.04
CA ASN A 119 15.90 -1.22 -2.38
C ASN A 119 17.19 -1.06 -3.21
N LEU A 120 18.33 -0.79 -2.56
CA LEU A 120 19.54 -0.31 -3.23
C LEU A 120 20.78 -1.19 -3.05
N VAL A 121 20.84 -2.06 -2.05
CA VAL A 121 22.08 -2.73 -1.65
C VAL A 121 22.10 -4.24 -1.94
N PRO A 122 21.25 -5.09 -1.33
CA PRO A 122 21.46 -6.52 -1.46
C PRO A 122 21.01 -7.00 -2.85
N PRO A 123 21.87 -7.75 -3.57
CA PRO A 123 21.44 -8.46 -4.75
C PRO A 123 20.44 -9.56 -4.32
N ASN A 124 19.21 -9.49 -4.82
CA ASN A 124 18.24 -10.56 -4.59
C ASN A 124 18.67 -11.79 -5.41
N THR A 125 19.16 -12.83 -4.74
CA THR A 125 19.70 -14.05 -5.36
C THR A 125 18.67 -14.76 -6.24
N TYR A 126 17.38 -14.63 -5.90
CA TYR A 126 16.26 -15.19 -6.67
C TYR A 126 15.89 -14.35 -7.91
N LYS A 127 16.39 -13.11 -8.03
CA LYS A 127 16.13 -12.21 -9.16
C LYS A 127 17.44 -11.83 -9.87
N GLU A 128 18.23 -12.85 -10.23
CA GLU A 128 19.48 -12.70 -10.99
C GLU A 128 20.55 -11.86 -10.29
N ASN A 129 20.59 -11.87 -8.96
CA ASN A 129 21.50 -11.05 -8.15
C ASN A 129 21.36 -9.54 -8.43
N GLN A 130 20.12 -9.07 -8.64
CA GLN A 130 19.85 -7.66 -8.86
C GLN A 130 19.10 -7.05 -7.69
N THR A 131 19.40 -5.80 -7.37
CA THR A 131 18.61 -5.03 -6.41
C THR A 131 17.26 -4.65 -7.02
N PRO A 132 16.22 -4.38 -6.20
CA PRO A 132 14.95 -3.87 -6.69
C PRO A 132 15.10 -2.64 -7.62
N TRP A 133 16.03 -1.73 -7.30
CA TRP A 133 16.34 -0.59 -8.15
C TRP A 133 16.96 -0.98 -9.48
N GLN A 134 17.92 -1.92 -9.50
CA GLN A 134 18.54 -2.39 -10.76
C GLN A 134 17.51 -3.03 -11.69
N ILE A 135 16.59 -3.82 -11.16
CA ILE A 135 15.49 -4.41 -11.96
C ILE A 135 14.60 -3.31 -12.54
N THR A 136 14.28 -2.30 -11.73
CA THR A 136 13.42 -1.18 -12.13
C THR A 136 14.07 -0.31 -13.19
N SER A 137 15.34 0.05 -12.99
CA SER A 137 16.10 0.90 -13.92
C SER A 137 16.35 0.20 -15.26
N LYS A 138 16.57 -1.12 -15.28
CA LYS A 138 16.62 -1.89 -16.55
C LYS A 138 15.30 -1.85 -17.32
N LYS A 139 14.16 -1.97 -16.62
CA LYS A 139 12.82 -1.95 -17.25
C LYS A 139 12.41 -0.55 -17.71
N LYS A 140 12.78 0.48 -16.95
CA LYS A 140 12.44 1.88 -17.20
C LYS A 140 13.63 2.79 -16.90
N PRO A 141 14.58 2.93 -17.85
CA PRO A 141 15.83 3.68 -17.62
C PRO A 141 15.65 5.18 -17.35
N THR A 142 14.49 5.74 -17.72
CA THR A 142 14.16 7.15 -17.52
C THR A 142 13.65 7.47 -16.12
N LEU A 143 13.35 6.46 -15.30
CA LEU A 143 12.89 6.69 -13.93
C LEU A 143 14.02 7.20 -13.05
N SER A 144 13.68 8.11 -12.14
CA SER A 144 14.62 8.61 -11.15
C SER A 144 14.80 7.63 -10.00
N ILE A 145 16.02 7.53 -9.47
CA ILE A 145 16.31 6.75 -8.25
C ILE A 145 15.54 7.26 -7.03
N GLU A 146 15.00 8.48 -7.08
CA GLU A 146 14.19 9.04 -6.00
C GLU A 146 12.93 8.19 -5.70
N ILE A 147 12.44 7.40 -6.66
CA ILE A 147 11.36 6.44 -6.37
C ILE A 147 11.79 5.42 -5.30
N ALA A 148 13.07 5.06 -5.21
CA ALA A 148 13.59 4.13 -4.22
C ALA A 148 13.69 4.72 -2.80
N LYS A 149 13.55 6.05 -2.70
CA LYS A 149 13.80 6.85 -1.51
C LYS A 149 12.53 7.51 -0.97
N ILE A 150 11.35 7.05 -1.39
CA ILE A 150 10.09 7.50 -0.80
C ILE A 150 10.10 7.07 0.68
N PRO A 151 10.07 8.00 1.65
CA PRO A 151 10.31 7.65 3.04
C PRO A 151 9.15 6.81 3.60
N PRO A 152 9.42 5.96 4.61
CA PRO A 152 8.35 5.34 5.36
C PRO A 152 7.55 6.38 6.15
N ILE A 153 6.32 6.04 6.51
CA ILE A 153 5.42 6.98 7.18
C ILE A 153 4.51 6.29 8.18
N PHE A 154 4.22 6.97 9.28
CA PHE A 154 3.10 6.61 10.13
C PHE A 154 1.79 7.15 9.56
N LEU A 155 0.84 6.25 9.33
CA LEU A 155 -0.42 6.55 8.70
C LEU A 155 -1.37 7.28 9.65
N ASP A 156 -1.16 7.14 10.96
CA ASP A 156 -1.82 7.94 12.01
C ASP A 156 -1.49 9.44 11.87
N ASP A 157 -0.22 9.78 11.64
CA ASP A 157 0.20 11.17 11.43
C ASP A 157 -0.40 11.73 10.14
N LEU A 158 -0.50 10.90 9.10
CA LEU A 158 -1.11 11.28 7.83
C LEU A 158 -2.62 11.49 7.97
N LEU A 159 -3.30 10.65 8.77
CA LEU A 159 -4.71 10.78 9.10
C LEU A 159 -4.98 12.07 9.88
N LEU A 160 -4.21 12.34 10.94
CA LEU A 160 -4.33 13.56 11.74
C LEU A 160 -4.16 14.81 10.88
N LYS A 161 -3.13 14.86 10.04
CA LYS A 161 -2.92 15.98 9.09
C LYS A 161 -4.11 16.18 8.15
N LYS A 162 -4.72 15.09 7.68
CA LYS A 162 -5.89 15.15 6.79
C LYS A 162 -7.12 15.68 7.52
N LEU A 163 -7.33 15.29 8.78
CA LEU A 163 -8.41 15.80 9.63
C LEU A 163 -8.21 17.29 9.98
N ASP A 164 -6.99 17.69 10.32
CA ASP A 164 -6.64 19.09 10.59
C ASP A 164 -6.83 19.99 9.36
N PHE A 165 -6.51 19.48 8.18
CA PHE A 165 -6.78 20.20 6.94
C PHE A 165 -8.28 20.30 6.66
N SER A 166 -9.03 19.21 6.89
CA SER A 166 -10.49 19.19 6.69
C SER A 166 -11.23 20.11 7.66
N THR A 167 -10.78 20.24 8.90
CA THR A 167 -11.38 21.14 9.90
C THR A 167 -11.08 22.61 9.60
N LYS A 168 -9.92 22.93 9.01
CA LYS A 168 -9.61 24.28 8.51
C LYS A 168 -10.42 24.70 7.28
N VAL A 169 -11.03 23.75 6.57
CA VAL A 169 -11.82 23.97 5.34
C VAL A 169 -13.32 23.65 5.55
N GLY A 170 -13.73 23.23 6.75
CA GLY A 170 -15.09 22.77 7.05
C GLY A 170 -16.04 23.88 7.51
N TYR A 171 -17.17 24.00 6.81
CA TYR A 171 -18.39 24.70 7.27
C TYR A 171 -18.84 24.17 8.64
N ASP A 172 -19.35 25.09 9.48
CA ASP A 172 -19.91 24.81 10.81
C ASP A 172 -21.09 23.83 10.69
N VAL A 173 -20.92 22.60 11.16
CA VAL A 173 -22.02 21.64 11.31
C VAL A 173 -22.01 21.12 12.74
N SER A 174 -23.05 21.55 13.48
CA SER A 174 -23.34 21.18 14.86
C SER A 174 -23.38 19.66 15.06
N SER A 175 -22.70 19.20 16.10
CA SER A 175 -22.65 17.82 16.56
C SER A 175 -23.97 17.39 17.20
N VAL A 176 -24.70 16.46 16.56
CA VAL A 176 -25.74 15.69 17.26
C VAL A 176 -25.71 14.23 16.78
N PRO A 177 -25.66 13.22 17.69
CA PRO A 177 -25.63 11.83 17.30
C PRO A 177 -27.05 11.33 17.04
N SER A 178 -27.32 10.79 15.85
CA SER A 178 -28.55 10.02 15.61
C SER A 178 -28.22 8.57 15.25
N ARG A 179 -28.54 7.72 16.23
CA ARG A 179 -28.57 6.27 16.23
C ARG A 179 -29.59 5.78 15.20
N VAL A 180 -29.19 5.00 14.20
CA VAL A 180 -30.13 4.27 13.34
C VAL A 180 -29.70 2.81 13.18
N GLN A 181 -30.66 1.94 13.46
CA GLN A 181 -30.59 0.48 13.53
C GLN A 181 -30.48 -0.20 12.15
N ILE A 182 -29.96 -1.42 12.18
CA ILE A 182 -29.75 -2.36 11.07
C ILE A 182 -31.06 -3.02 10.62
N THR A 183 -31.25 -3.24 9.30
CA THR A 183 -32.06 -4.36 8.76
C THR A 183 -31.54 -4.87 7.39
N PRO A 184 -31.83 -6.13 6.99
CA PRO A 184 -31.00 -6.91 6.05
C PRO A 184 -31.61 -7.19 4.64
N TYR A 185 -30.69 -7.48 3.69
CA TYR A 185 -30.75 -8.35 2.49
C TYR A 185 -31.92 -8.36 1.50
N SER A 186 -31.59 -8.29 0.19
CA SER A 186 -32.06 -9.23 -0.85
C SER A 186 -31.23 -9.17 -2.15
N HIS A 187 -31.13 -10.35 -2.78
CA HIS A 187 -30.38 -10.76 -3.97
C HIS A 187 -30.67 -10.01 -5.28
N HIS A 188 -29.71 -10.01 -6.23
CA HIS A 188 -29.92 -10.40 -7.64
C HIS A 188 -28.60 -10.74 -8.35
N ARG A 189 -28.73 -11.63 -9.36
CA ARG A 189 -27.74 -12.36 -10.18
C ARG A 189 -27.47 -11.60 -11.48
N CYS A 190 -26.28 -11.71 -12.12
CA CYS A 190 -26.08 -12.16 -13.53
C CYS A 190 -24.70 -11.79 -14.16
N SER A 191 -24.04 -12.82 -14.69
CA SER A 191 -23.18 -13.01 -15.89
C SER A 191 -22.13 -12.00 -16.42
N THR A 192 -20.87 -12.50 -16.39
CA THR A 192 -19.82 -12.63 -17.45
C THR A 192 -19.70 -11.65 -18.63
N HIS A 193 -18.48 -11.14 -18.86
CA HIS A 193 -17.76 -11.32 -20.14
C HIS A 193 -16.25 -10.97 -20.02
N ASN A 194 -15.42 -11.82 -20.64
CA ASN A 194 -13.96 -11.73 -20.76
C ASN A 194 -13.52 -10.64 -21.76
N SER A 195 -12.39 -9.99 -21.49
CA SER A 195 -11.38 -9.72 -22.54
C SER A 195 -10.00 -9.51 -21.93
N GLU A 196 -9.06 -10.35 -22.36
CA GLU A 196 -7.63 -10.29 -22.09
C GLU A 196 -7.01 -9.05 -22.74
N HIS A 197 -6.19 -8.28 -22.02
CA HIS A 197 -5.03 -7.58 -22.60
C HIS A 197 -3.99 -7.36 -21.50
N GLY A 198 -2.76 -7.79 -21.80
CA GLY A 198 -1.63 -7.83 -20.88
C GLY A 198 -1.16 -6.45 -20.46
N ASN A 199 -1.19 -6.19 -19.16
CA ASN A 199 -0.56 -5.04 -18.54
C ASN A 199 0.68 -5.47 -17.75
N VAL A 200 1.75 -4.69 -17.95
CA VAL A 200 3.05 -4.86 -17.31
C VAL A 200 2.91 -4.70 -15.79
N SER A 201 3.06 -5.81 -15.05
CA SER A 201 3.07 -5.81 -13.59
C SER A 201 4.45 -5.33 -13.09
N VAL A 202 4.52 -4.09 -12.60
CA VAL A 202 5.57 -3.72 -11.66
C VAL A 202 5.07 -4.21 -10.30
N MET A 203 5.73 -5.23 -9.74
CA MET A 203 5.46 -5.70 -8.39
C MET A 203 5.85 -4.57 -7.42
N VAL A 204 4.86 -3.80 -7.00
CA VAL A 204 4.94 -2.91 -5.85
C VAL A 204 4.51 -3.76 -4.67
N VAL A 205 5.44 -4.06 -3.77
CA VAL A 205 5.08 -4.63 -2.48
C VAL A 205 4.74 -3.43 -1.60
N GLU A 206 3.45 -3.14 -1.49
CA GLU A 206 2.91 -2.16 -0.55
C GLU A 206 2.52 -2.92 0.69
N ASP A 207 3.31 -2.76 1.74
CA ASP A 207 2.99 -3.37 3.03
C ASP A 207 2.70 -2.29 4.04
N VAL A 208 1.51 -2.40 4.63
CA VAL A 208 1.20 -1.72 5.88
C VAL A 208 1.56 -2.69 7.00
N TYR A 209 2.64 -2.39 7.72
CA TYR A 209 3.03 -3.16 8.90
C TYR A 209 2.27 -2.63 10.11
N TYR A 210 1.62 -3.54 10.84
CA TYR A 210 0.78 -3.21 11.98
C TYR A 210 1.59 -3.36 13.26
N LEU A 211 1.81 -2.26 13.96
CA LEU A 211 2.62 -2.24 15.19
C LEU A 211 1.75 -2.61 16.39
N THR A 212 1.33 -3.87 16.48
CA THR A 212 0.69 -4.33 17.71
C THR A 212 1.76 -4.63 18.76
N GLY A 213 2.07 -3.64 19.61
CA GLY A 213 2.83 -3.84 20.85
C GLY A 213 4.35 -3.63 20.82
N ALA A 214 4.91 -3.07 19.74
CA ALA A 214 6.36 -2.79 19.64
C ALA A 214 6.79 -1.41 20.19
N LEU A 215 5.83 -0.59 20.64
CA LEU A 215 6.06 0.74 21.18
C LEU A 215 5.18 0.94 22.42
N CYS A 216 5.60 0.33 23.54
CA CYS A 216 5.13 0.70 24.87
C CYS A 216 6.24 1.48 25.58
#